data_AF-A0A7V3QEX5-F1
#
_entry.id   AF-A0A7V3QEX5-F1
#
_cell.length_a   1.000
_cell.length_b   1.000
_cell.length_c   1.000
_cell.angle_alpha   90.00
_cell.angle_beta   90.00
_cell.angle_gamma   90.00
#
_symmetry.space_group_name_H-M   'P 1'
#
loop_
_entity.id
_entity.type
_entity.pdbx_description
1 polymer ?
#
loop_
_entity_poly.entity_id
_entity_poly.type
_entity_poly.pdbx_seq_one_letter_code
_entity_poly.pdbx_strand_id
1 'polypeptide(L)' 'MNRPRPLFTVNDVGGWPTYADGTPPTDSDHDGMPDDWETAHGLNPNNAADRNSIAPNGYTWLENYLNELGAF' A
#
# COMPACT_ATOMS: atom_id res chain seq x y z
N MET A 1 40.13 12.46 26.50
CA MET A 1 39.80 11.11 25.99
C MET A 1 38.62 11.26 25.04
N ASN A 2 38.84 11.17 23.73
CA ASN A 2 37.78 11.33 22.72
C ASN A 2 37.75 10.05 21.89
N ARG A 3 36.78 9.16 22.13
CA ARG A 3 36.60 7.96 21.30
C ARG A 3 35.86 8.40 20.04
N PRO A 4 36.43 8.27 18.83
CA PRO A 4 35.72 8.62 17.61
C PRO A 4 34.50 7.73 17.48
N ARG A 5 33.34 8.32 17.14
CA ARG A 5 32.15 7.55 16.77
C ARG A 5 32.49 6.71 15.52
N PRO A 6 32.13 5.42 15.45
CA PRO A 6 32.32 4.66 14.23
C PRO A 6 31.58 5.35 13.08
N LEU A 7 32.32 5.82 12.08
CA LEU A 7 31.80 6.41 10.85
C LEU A 7 31.39 5.27 9.92
N PHE A 8 30.31 4.57 10.24
CA PHE A 8 29.68 3.67 9.27
C PHE A 8 28.44 4.38 8.73
N THR A 9 28.50 4.73 7.46
CA THR A 9 27.39 5.17 6.63
C THR A 9 26.62 3.95 6.11
N VAL A 10 25.41 4.18 5.59
CA VAL A 10 24.62 3.13 4.92
C VAL A 10 25.41 2.44 3.80
N ASN A 11 26.33 3.16 3.15
CA ASN A 11 27.18 2.60 2.10
C ASN A 11 28.26 1.66 2.64
N ASP A 12 28.68 1.82 3.90
CA ASP A 12 29.70 0.97 4.52
C ASP A 12 29.16 -0.42 4.90
N VAL A 13 27.83 -0.61 4.85
CA VAL A 13 27.14 -1.88 5.12
C VAL A 13 26.39 -2.43 3.90
N GLY A 14 26.66 -1.91 2.70
CA GLY A 14 26.11 -2.43 1.44
C GLY A 14 24.95 -1.63 0.83
N GLY A 15 24.53 -0.52 1.45
CA GLY A 15 23.47 0.35 0.92
C GLY A 15 22.06 -0.27 0.97
N TRP A 16 21.05 0.54 0.64
CA TRP A 16 19.70 0.02 0.40
C TRP A 16 19.57 -0.40 -1.07
N PRO A 17 18.88 -1.51 -1.37
CA PRO A 17 18.53 -1.83 -2.74
C PRO A 17 17.68 -0.69 -3.31
N THR A 18 18.03 -0.23 -4.52
CA THR A 18 17.17 0.65 -5.30
C THR A 18 16.06 -0.20 -5.89
N TYR A 19 14.83 0.04 -5.46
CA TYR A 19 13.66 -0.54 -6.11
C TYR A 19 13.38 0.23 -7.40
N ALA A 20 12.97 -0.48 -8.44
CA ALA A 20 12.46 0.18 -9.62
C ALA A 20 11.15 0.88 -9.23
N ASP A 21 11.06 2.18 -9.51
CA ASP A 21 9.81 2.90 -9.36
C ASP A 21 8.81 2.35 -10.37
N GLY A 22 7.68 1.85 -9.86
CA GLY A 22 6.51 1.54 -10.67
C GLY A 22 5.53 2.71 -10.66
N THR A 23 4.65 2.77 -11.67
CA THR A 23 3.49 3.64 -11.60
C THR A 23 2.44 2.99 -10.69
N PRO A 24 2.09 3.57 -9.54
CA PRO A 24 1.01 3.04 -8.73
C PRO A 24 -0.34 3.15 -9.47
N PRO A 25 -1.31 2.26 -9.21
CA PRO A 25 -2.68 2.45 -9.67
C PRO A 25 -3.27 3.77 -9.17
N THR A 26 -4.24 4.31 -9.92
CA THR A 26 -5.01 5.48 -9.48
C THR A 26 -5.90 5.09 -8.28
N ASP A 27 -5.92 5.95 -7.26
CA ASP A 27 -6.76 5.88 -6.07
C ASP A 27 -7.22 7.33 -5.80
N SER A 28 -8.44 7.66 -6.23
CA SER A 28 -8.95 9.02 -6.34
C SER A 28 -9.37 9.63 -5.00
N ASP A 29 -9.80 8.81 -4.04
CA ASP A 29 -10.19 9.24 -2.70
C ASP A 29 -9.15 8.93 -1.61
N HIS A 30 -8.04 8.30 -2.01
CA HIS A 30 -6.87 7.98 -1.19
C HIS A 30 -7.19 7.06 -0.02
N ASP A 31 -8.06 6.08 -0.27
CA ASP A 31 -8.54 5.17 0.76
C ASP A 31 -7.74 3.85 0.82
N GLY A 32 -6.84 3.65 -0.12
CA GLY A 32 -5.97 2.49 -0.23
C GLY A 32 -6.48 1.40 -1.19
N MET A 33 -7.60 1.62 -1.89
CA MET A 33 -8.11 0.76 -2.96
C MET A 33 -8.00 1.47 -4.32
N PRO A 34 -7.60 0.78 -5.41
CA PRO A 34 -7.58 1.39 -6.73
C PRO A 34 -8.97 1.61 -7.33
N ASP A 35 -9.15 2.72 -8.07
CA ASP A 35 -10.42 3.09 -8.72
C ASP A 35 -11.00 1.96 -9.60
N ASP A 36 -10.12 1.26 -10.33
CA ASP A 36 -10.50 0.14 -11.20
C ASP A 36 -11.02 -1.05 -10.40
N TRP A 37 -10.43 -1.32 -9.24
CA TRP A 37 -10.86 -2.39 -8.34
C TRP A 37 -12.19 -2.05 -7.69
N GLU A 38 -12.36 -0.82 -7.23
CA GLU A 38 -13.60 -0.31 -6.67
C GLU A 38 -14.75 -0.38 -7.67
N THR A 39 -14.52 0.09 -8.90
CA THR A 39 -15.51 0.05 -9.99
C THR A 39 -15.91 -1.39 -10.32
N ALA A 40 -14.96 -2.33 -10.34
CA ALA A 40 -15.24 -3.74 -10.56
C ALA A 40 -16.11 -4.37 -9.46
N HIS A 41 -16.04 -3.84 -8.24
CA HIS A 41 -16.79 -4.29 -7.07
C HIS A 41 -18.06 -3.46 -6.78
N GLY A 42 -18.36 -2.45 -7.61
CA GLY A 42 -19.55 -1.62 -7.51
C GLY A 42 -19.47 -0.56 -6.40
N LEU A 43 -18.26 -0.17 -6.01
CA LEU A 43 -17.97 0.91 -5.07
C LEU A 43 -17.88 2.26 -5.79
N ASN A 44 -17.75 3.34 -5.02
CA ASN A 44 -17.60 4.68 -5.55
C ASN A 44 -16.17 5.19 -5.32
N PRO A 45 -15.32 5.31 -6.37
CA PRO A 45 -13.91 5.75 -6.26
C PRO A 45 -13.68 7.16 -5.72
N ASN A 46 -14.74 7.85 -5.29
CA ASN A 46 -14.68 9.20 -4.74
C ASN A 46 -15.25 9.22 -3.30
N ASN A 47 -15.31 8.06 -2.63
CA ASN A 47 -15.90 7.88 -1.32
C ASN A 47 -15.10 6.93 -0.42
N ALA A 48 -14.01 7.45 0.16
CA ALA A 48 -13.09 6.73 1.05
C ALA A 48 -13.72 6.03 2.28
N ALA A 49 -15.00 6.30 2.56
CA ALA A 49 -15.73 5.65 3.64
C ALA A 49 -16.25 4.26 3.25
N ASP A 50 -16.48 3.97 1.96
CA ASP A 50 -17.06 2.70 1.53
C ASP A 50 -16.12 1.50 1.69
N ARG A 51 -14.79 1.72 1.76
CA ARG A 51 -13.81 0.70 2.17
C ARG A 51 -14.17 -0.05 3.45
N ASN A 52 -14.85 0.64 4.38
CA ASN A 52 -15.27 0.09 5.67
C ASN A 52 -16.64 -0.59 5.62
N SER A 53 -17.35 -0.52 4.48
CA SER A 53 -18.62 -1.22 4.30
C SER A 53 -18.38 -2.73 4.21
N ILE A 54 -19.33 -3.50 4.72
CA ILE A 54 -19.23 -4.96 4.77
C ILE A 54 -19.72 -5.54 3.44
N ALA A 55 -18.83 -6.26 2.76
CA ALA A 55 -19.12 -7.02 1.55
C ALA A 55 -19.97 -8.27 1.85
N PRO A 56 -20.58 -8.93 0.85
CA PRO A 56 -21.46 -10.08 1.06
C PRO A 56 -20.83 -11.28 1.80
N ASN A 57 -19.49 -11.37 1.79
CA ASN A 57 -18.74 -12.42 2.48
C ASN A 57 -18.46 -12.11 3.97
N GLY A 58 -18.89 -10.96 4.47
CA GLY A 58 -18.76 -10.57 5.88
C GLY A 58 -17.49 -9.80 6.24
N TYR A 59 -16.62 -9.51 5.28
CA TYR A 59 -15.43 -8.68 5.45
C TYR A 59 -15.63 -7.28 4.88
N THR A 60 -14.82 -6.32 5.33
CA THR A 60 -14.76 -5.01 4.70
C THR A 60 -14.24 -5.10 3.27
N TRP A 61 -14.59 -4.14 2.42
CA TRP A 61 -14.03 -4.06 1.07
C TRP A 61 -12.51 -3.92 1.09
N LEU A 62 -11.97 -3.14 2.04
CA LEU A 62 -10.53 -3.04 2.24
C LEU A 62 -9.87 -4.39 2.54
N GLU A 63 -10.45 -5.20 3.43
CA GLU A 63 -9.92 -6.53 3.74
C GLU A 63 -9.93 -7.46 2.53
N ASN A 64 -10.98 -7.40 1.71
CA ASN A 64 -11.04 -8.18 0.47
C ASN A 64 -9.94 -7.76 -0.51
N TYR A 65 -9.75 -6.45 -0.72
CA TYR A 65 -8.69 -5.93 -1.56
C TYR A 65 -7.29 -6.39 -1.08
N LEU A 66 -7.00 -6.22 0.21
CA LEU A 66 -5.74 -6.64 0.81
C LEU A 66 -5.50 -8.16 0.71
N ASN A 67 -6.56 -8.95 0.85
CA ASN A 67 -6.48 -10.41 0.71
C ASN A 67 -6.19 -10.83 -0.75
N GLU A 68 -6.76 -10.15 -1.73
CA GLU A 68 -6.47 -10.38 -3.16
C GLU A 68 -5.04 -10.00 -3.53
N LEU A 69 -4.50 -8.93 -2.94
CA LEU A 69 -3.09 -8.60 -3.08
C LEU A 69 -2.19 -9.70 -2.51
N GLY A 70 -2.49 -10.27 -1.34
CA GLY A 70 -1.62 -11.27 -0.71
C GLY A 70 -1.60 -12.65 -1.37
N ALA A 71 -2.50 -12.91 -2.34
CA ALA A 71 -2.62 -14.19 -3.02
C ALA A 71 -1.62 -14.30 -4.19
N PHE A 72 -0.33 -14.44 -3.86
CA PHE A 72 0.74 -14.73 -4.83
C PHE A 72 1.25 -16.17 -4.69
#